data_AF-A0A2U0S3J0-F1
#
_entry.id   AF-A0A2U0S3J0-F1
#
_cell.length_a   1.000
_cell.length_b   1.000
_cell.length_c   1.000
_cell.angle_alpha   90.00
_cell.angle_beta   90.00
_cell.angle_gamma   90.00
#
_symmetry.space_group_name_H-M   'P 1'
#
loop_
_entity.id
_entity.type
_entity.pdbx_description
1 polymer ?
#
loop_
_entity_poly.entity_id
_entity_poly.type
_entity_poly.pdbx_seq_one_letter_code
_entity_poly.pdbx_strand_id
1 'polypeptide(L)' 'MDKLDLKIIKKLMADSRTPFSKISSELGVSTDTVIRRYNKLKETGTIQPILNVDIFKLGYDVRVWY' A
#
# COMPACT_ATOMS: atom_id res chain seq x y z
N MET A 1 7.15 16.34 0.21
CA MET A 1 6.59 15.15 -0.46
C MET A 1 6.64 15.40 -1.95
N ASP A 2 7.22 14.50 -2.73
CA ASP A 2 7.54 14.71 -4.15
C ASP A 2 6.40 14.21 -5.08
N LYS A 3 6.39 14.62 -6.35
CA LYS A 3 5.34 14.16 -7.31
C LYS A 3 5.37 12.65 -7.52
N LEU A 4 6.56 12.04 -7.45
CA LEU A 4 6.72 10.59 -7.55
C LEU A 4 6.17 9.88 -6.31
N ASP A 5 6.35 10.45 -5.12
CA ASP A 5 5.82 9.89 -3.86
C ASP A 5 4.29 9.83 -3.91
N LEU A 6 3.64 10.89 -4.38
CA LEU A 6 2.19 10.94 -4.58
C LEU A 6 1.70 9.86 -5.55
N LYS A 7 2.44 9.60 -6.63
CA LYS A 7 2.09 8.55 -7.60
C LYS A 7 2.22 7.15 -6.99
N ILE A 8 3.30 6.89 -6.24
CA ILE A 8 3.50 5.62 -5.53
C ILE A 8 2.37 5.40 -4.52
N ILE A 9 2.06 6.43 -3.72
CA ILE A 9 0.95 6.42 -2.75
C ILE A 9 -0.37 6.11 -3.45
N LYS A 10 -0.69 6.80 -4.55
CA LYS A 10 -1.95 6.61 -5.28
C LYS A 10 -2.09 5.19 -5.83
N LYS A 11 -0.99 4.56 -6.27
CA LYS A 11 -0.98 3.16 -6.74
C LYS A 11 -1.21 2.18 -5.58
N LEU A 12 -0.50 2.37 -4.46
CA LEU A 12 -0.64 1.52 -3.28
C LEU A 12 -1.99 1.67 -2.58
N MET A 13 -2.61 2.86 -2.63
CA MET A 13 -3.97 3.07 -2.12
C MET A 13 -5.02 2.36 -2.97
N ALA A 14 -4.81 2.26 -4.29
CA ALA A 14 -5.70 1.52 -5.17
C ALA A 14 -5.57 0.01 -4.98
N ASP A 15 -4.34 -0.50 -4.89
CA ASP A 15 -4.06 -1.89 -4.58
C ASP A 15 -2.72 -2.03 -3.82
N SER A 16 -2.82 -2.25 -2.52
CA SER A 16 -1.65 -2.39 -1.63
C SER A 16 -0.88 -3.69 -1.85
N ARG A 17 -1.46 -4.67 -2.56
CA ARG A 17 -0.78 -5.93 -2.91
C ARG A 17 0.04 -5.83 -4.19
N THR A 18 0.02 -4.66 -4.85
CA THR A 18 0.80 -4.45 -6.08
C THR A 18 2.31 -4.58 -5.80
N PRO A 19 3.05 -5.45 -6.53
CA PRO A 19 4.49 -5.55 -6.38
C PRO A 19 5.20 -4.24 -6.75
N PHE A 20 6.25 -3.88 -6.01
CA PHE A 20 7.04 -2.67 -6.28
C PHE A 20 7.67 -2.67 -7.68
N SER A 21 7.99 -3.84 -8.24
CA SER A 21 8.49 -3.99 -9.61
C SER A 21 7.46 -3.62 -10.68
N LYS A 22 6.17 -3.83 -10.41
CA LYS A 22 5.09 -3.41 -11.30
C LYS A 22 4.89 -1.89 -11.22
N ILE A 23 4.91 -1.34 -10.00
CA ILE A 23 4.85 0.11 -9.77
C ILE A 23 6.04 0.82 -10.45
N SER A 24 7.24 0.26 -10.34
CA SER A 24 8.45 0.83 -10.93
C SER A 24 8.39 0.85 -12.46
N SER A 25 7.91 -0.25 -13.07
CA SER A 25 7.68 -0.35 -14.51
C SER A 25 6.65 0.66 -15.02
N GLU A 26 5.52 0.82 -14.30
CA GLU A 26 4.47 1.78 -14.67
C GLU A 26 4.87 3.25 -14.47
N LEU A 27 5.77 3.53 -13.52
CA LEU A 27 6.25 4.87 -13.22
C LEU A 27 7.55 5.24 -13.96
N GLY A 28 8.16 4.30 -14.68
CA GLY A 28 9.40 4.51 -15.43
C GLY A 28 10.62 4.77 -14.54
N VAL A 29 10.66 4.17 -13.35
CA VAL A 29 11.75 4.35 -12.38
C VAL A 29 12.30 3.00 -11.93
N SER A 30 13.48 2.99 -11.34
CA SER A 30 14.06 1.76 -10.78
C SER A 30 13.27 1.27 -9.58
N THR A 31 13.14 -0.05 -9.43
CA THR A 31 12.47 -0.68 -8.28
C THR A 31 13.08 -0.23 -6.95
N ASP A 32 14.40 -0.09 -6.89
CA ASP A 32 15.12 0.42 -5.71
C ASP A 32 14.65 1.84 -5.30
N THR A 33 14.41 2.71 -6.29
CA THR A 33 13.90 4.07 -6.02
C THR A 33 12.51 4.04 -5.40
N VAL A 34 11.65 3.13 -5.86
CA VAL A 34 10.30 2.94 -5.29
C VAL A 34 10.40 2.43 -3.85
N ILE A 35 11.24 1.43 -3.59
CA ILE A 35 11.45 0.85 -2.24
C ILE A 35 11.99 1.92 -1.28
N ARG A 36 13.03 2.66 -1.68
CA ARG A 36 13.64 3.70 -0.84
C ARG A 36 12.63 4.80 -0.49
N ARG A 37 11.83 5.24 -1.47
CA ARG A 37 10.78 6.26 -1.23
C ARG A 37 9.66 5.72 -0.37
N TYR A 38 9.20 4.48 -0.61
CA TYR A 38 8.21 3.82 0.23
C TYR A 38 8.67 3.72 1.69
N ASN A 39 9.91 3.28 1.94
CA ASN A 39 10.46 3.19 3.29
C ASN A 39 10.51 4.56 3.97
N LYS A 40 10.93 5.60 3.26
CA LYS A 40 10.92 6.98 3.79
C LYS A 40 9.50 7.46 4.14
N LEU A 41 8.51 7.14 3.32
CA LEU A 41 7.11 7.49 3.57
C LEU A 41 6.51 6.71 4.74
N LYS A 42 6.96 5.46 4.95
CA LYS A 42 6.61 4.63 6.10
C LYS A 42 7.24 5.16 7.40
N GLU A 43 8.54 5.49 7.39
CA GLU A 43 9.27 6.03 8.55
C GLU A 43 8.72 7.38 9.01
N THR A 44 8.31 8.23 8.08
CA THR A 44 7.69 9.54 8.38
C THR A 44 6.23 9.44 8.83
N GLY A 45 5.65 8.23 8.89
CA GLY A 45 4.24 8.01 9.24
C GLY A 45 3.24 8.49 8.18
N THR A 46 3.72 8.85 6.97
CA THR A 46 2.86 9.33 5.87
C THR A 46 2.03 8.19 5.27
N ILE A 47 2.58 6.96 5.28
CA ILE A 47 1.86 5.75 4.85
C ILE A 47 1.87 4.76 6.00
N GLN A 48 0.70 4.25 6.35
CA GLN A 48 0.54 3.12 7.24
C GLN A 48 -0.07 1.94 6.47
N PRO A 49 0.66 0.84 6.26
CA PRO A 49 0.10 -0.34 5.61
C PRO A 49 -0.99 -0.92 6.52
N ILE A 50 -2.24 -0.84 6.06
CA ILE A 50 -3.37 -1.48 6.71
C ILE A 50 -3.69 -2.81 6.03
N LEU A 51 -3.94 -3.83 6.83
CA LEU A 51 -4.44 -5.10 6.32
C LEU A 51 -5.96 -5.00 6.24
N ASN A 52 -6.50 -4.92 5.04
CA ASN A 52 -7.94 -5.02 4.84
C ASN A 52 -8.29 -6.51 4.74
N VAL A 53 -8.79 -7.08 5.85
CA VAL A 53 -9.24 -8.46 5.90
C VAL A 53 -10.75 -8.50 5.84
N ASP A 54 -11.27 -9.33 4.96
CA ASP A 54 -12.70 -9.64 4.91
C ASP A 54 -13.04 -10.54 6.11
N ILE A 55 -13.73 -9.95 7.08
CA ILE A 55 -14.07 -10.59 8.36
C ILE A 55 -14.96 -11.81 8.14
N PHE A 56 -15.81 -11.80 7.09
CA PHE A 56 -16.67 -12.91 6.74
C PHE A 56 -15.88 -14.10 6.16
N LYS A 57 -14.78 -13.84 5.45
CA LYS A 57 -13.86 -14.89 4.97
C LYS A 57 -12.98 -15.49 6.07
N LEU A 58 -12.87 -14.82 7.21
CA LEU A 58 -12.17 -15.36 8.39
C LEU A 58 -13.05 -16.33 9.22
N GLY A 59 -14.29 -16.60 8.79
CA GLY A 59 -15.18 -17.56 9.47
C GLY A 59 -15.87 -17.00 10.71
N TYR A 60 -15.81 -15.69 10.94
CA TYR A 60 -16.57 -15.04 11.98
C TYR A 60 -18.01 -14.77 11.46
N ASP A 61 -18.93 -15.68 11.75
CA ASP A 61 -20.38 -15.40 11.75
C ASP A 61 -20.66 -14.51 12.97
N VAL A 62 -20.43 -13.20 12.83
CA VAL A 62 -20.59 -12.25 13.94
C VAL A 62 -22.08 -12.08 14.22
N ARG A 63 -22.62 -12.95 15.07
CA ARG A 63 -23.97 -12.82 15.60
C ARG A 63 -23.89 -12.12 16.95
N VAL A 64 -23.90 -10.78 16.91
CA VAL A 64 -24.11 -9.98 18.12
C VAL A 64 -25.61 -9.94 18.38
N TRP A 65 -26.05 -10.71 19.37
CA TRP A 65 -27.38 -10.58 19.93
C TRP A 65 -27.40 -9.42 20.94
N TYR A 66 -28.40 -8.55 20.83
CA TYR A 66 -28.74 -7.51 21.80
C TYR A 66 -29.81 -8.03 22.75
#